data_AF-W0EB14-F1
#
_entry.id   AF-W0EB14-F1
#
_cell.length_a   1.000
_cell.length_b   1.000
_cell.length_c   1.000
_cell.angle_alpha   90.00
_cell.angle_beta   90.00
_cell.angle_gamma   90.00
#
_symmetry.space_group_name_H-M   'P 1'
#
loop_
_entity.id
_entity.type
_entity.pdbx_description
1 polymer ?
#
loop_
_entity_poly.entity_id
_entity_poly.type
_entity_poly.pdbx_seq_one_letter_code
_entity_poly.pdbx_strand_id
1 'polypeptide(L)'
;MSVMIESFKKNKKGILLMLLSSLCVCFGQLFWKLSGEQGLAMLLVGFILYGLGALVMLIAYRFGSLSVLQPMLSMNYVLTVFIASAILGEQITFSKILGISIIIVGIILIGGGDGK
;
A
#
# COMPACT_ATOMS: atom_id res chain seq x y z
N MET A 1 -19.85 -0.02 -13.97
CA MET A 1 -18.49 -0.45 -14.42
C MET A 1 -17.76 0.65 -15.20
N SER A 2 -18.45 1.42 -16.06
CA SER A 2 -17.88 2.57 -16.80
C SER A 2 -17.37 3.71 -15.90
N VAL A 3 -18.17 4.13 -14.91
CA VAL A 3 -17.83 5.22 -13.96
C VAL A 3 -16.57 4.90 -13.14
N MET A 4 -16.42 3.64 -12.70
CA MET A 4 -15.25 3.17 -11.95
C MET A 4 -13.96 3.26 -12.78
N ILE A 5 -14.03 2.96 -14.08
CA ILE A 5 -12.89 3.04 -14.99
C ILE A 5 -12.53 4.51 -15.30
N GLU A 6 -13.51 5.42 -15.28
CA GLU A 6 -13.32 6.85 -15.50
C GLU A 6 -12.61 7.55 -14.33
N SER A 7 -13.01 7.28 -13.09
CA SER A 7 -12.31 7.81 -11.89
C SER A 7 -10.87 7.27 -11.80
N PHE A 8 -10.64 6.01 -12.19
CA PHE A 8 -9.30 5.45 -12.34
C PHE A 8 -8.50 6.17 -13.45
N LYS A 9 -9.10 6.45 -14.61
CA LYS A 9 -8.43 7.16 -15.71
C LYS A 9 -8.04 8.59 -15.33
N LYS A 10 -8.90 9.30 -14.60
CA LYS A 10 -8.66 10.69 -14.16
C LYS A 10 -7.58 10.77 -13.08
N ASN A 11 -7.56 9.82 -12.14
CA ASN A 11 -6.63 9.78 -11.00
C ASN A 11 -5.43 8.82 -11.21
N LYS A 12 -5.20 8.33 -12.44
CA LYS A 12 -4.20 7.31 -12.77
C LYS A 12 -2.80 7.64 -12.24
N LYS A 13 -2.40 8.92 -12.31
CA LYS A 13 -1.09 9.39 -11.82
C LYS A 13 -0.99 9.29 -10.29
N GLY A 14 -2.04 9.70 -9.57
CA GLY A 14 -2.09 9.58 -8.11
C GLY A 14 -2.08 8.12 -7.66
N ILE A 15 -2.84 7.25 -8.32
CA ILE A 15 -2.89 5.81 -8.01
C ILE A 15 -1.52 5.15 -8.24
N LEU A 16 -0.86 5.46 -9.37
CA LEU A 16 0.47 4.91 -9.66
C LEU A 16 1.51 5.38 -8.63
N LEU A 17 1.49 6.66 -8.27
CA LEU A 17 2.35 7.22 -7.22
C LEU A 17 2.07 6.57 -5.86
N MET A 18 0.81 6.29 -5.55
CA MET A 18 0.45 5.61 -4.31
C MET A 18 0.91 4.16 -4.27
N LEU A 19 0.80 3.43 -5.37
CA LEU A 19 1.33 2.06 -5.45
C LEU A 19 2.86 2.07 -5.29
N LEU A 20 3.54 3.04 -5.90
CA LEU A 20 4.99 3.22 -5.75
C LEU A 20 5.39 3.54 -4.30
N SER A 21 4.66 4.46 -3.66
CA SER A 21 4.79 4.76 -2.23
C SER A 21 4.57 3.52 -1.37
N SER A 22 3.48 2.79 -1.62
CA SER A 22 3.15 1.58 -0.89
C SER A 22 4.25 0.54 -0.98
N LEU A 23 4.88 0.33 -2.14
CA LEU A 23 6.04 -0.55 -2.26
C LEU A 23 7.21 -0.09 -1.39
N CYS A 24 7.53 1.22 -1.43
CA CYS A 24 8.60 1.80 -0.63
C CYS A 24 8.35 1.61 0.89
N VAL A 25 7.10 1.84 1.31
CA VAL A 25 6.62 1.59 2.68
C VAL A 25 6.70 0.11 3.05
N CYS A 26 6.30 -0.80 2.16
CA CYS A 26 6.38 -2.25 2.40
C CYS A 26 7.83 -2.68 2.65
N PHE A 27 8.78 -2.18 1.85
CA PHE A 27 10.20 -2.43 2.07
C PHE A 27 10.67 -1.84 3.40
N GLY A 28 10.27 -0.62 3.75
CA GLY A 28 10.57 -0.02 5.05
C GLY A 28 10.08 -0.87 6.23
N GLN A 29 8.83 -1.35 6.16
CA GLN A 29 8.24 -2.25 7.15
C GLN A 29 8.98 -3.59 7.23
N LEU A 30 9.41 -4.13 6.09
CA LEU A 30 10.20 -5.36 6.03
C LEU A 30 11.57 -5.19 6.69
N PHE A 31 12.28 -4.08 6.43
CA PHE A 31 13.55 -3.80 7.07
C PHE A 31 13.42 -3.61 8.58
N TRP A 32 12.33 -3.02 9.07
CA TRP A 32 12.04 -3.00 10.51
C TRP A 32 11.85 -4.38 11.11
N LYS A 33 11.24 -5.30 10.35
CA LYS A 33 11.09 -6.69 10.79
C LYS A 33 12.43 -7.42 10.86
N LEU A 34 13.31 -7.20 9.87
CA LEU A 34 14.67 -7.75 9.85
C LEU A 34 15.60 -7.07 10.88
N SER A 35 15.33 -5.81 11.24
CA SER A 35 16.10 -5.05 12.21
C SER A 35 16.13 -5.68 13.60
N GLY A 36 15.14 -6.51 13.93
CA GLY A 36 15.13 -7.28 15.18
C GLY A 36 16.33 -8.20 15.34
N GLU A 37 16.88 -8.72 14.23
CA GLU A 37 18.05 -9.60 14.24
C GLU A 37 19.34 -8.90 13.81
N GLN A 38 19.24 -7.91 12.91
CA GLN A 38 20.40 -7.32 12.23
C GLN A 38 20.81 -5.93 12.79
N GLY A 39 20.10 -5.43 13.81
CA GLY A 39 20.48 -4.25 14.60
C GLY A 39 20.02 -2.89 14.05
N LEU A 40 20.45 -1.81 14.73
CA LEU A 40 19.99 -0.42 14.55
C LEU A 40 20.17 0.15 13.13
N ALA A 41 21.14 -0.34 12.37
CA ALA A 41 21.41 0.14 11.01
C ALA A 41 20.23 -0.11 10.06
N MET A 42 19.58 -1.28 10.15
CA MET A 42 18.41 -1.58 9.33
C MET A 42 17.14 -0.90 9.81
N LEU A 43 17.07 -0.55 11.09
CA LEU A 43 16.02 0.32 11.59
C LEU A 43 16.04 1.68 10.88
N LEU A 44 17.24 2.27 10.75
CA LEU A 44 17.45 3.55 10.07
C LEU A 44 17.14 3.45 8.58
N VAL A 45 17.61 2.39 7.91
CA VAL A 45 17.29 2.15 6.49
C VAL A 45 15.78 2.01 6.28
N GLY A 46 15.11 1.22 7.12
CA GLY A 46 13.66 1.07 7.10
C GLY A 46 12.92 2.40 7.34
N PHE A 47 13.43 3.22 8.27
CA PHE A 47 12.88 4.54 8.59
C PHE A 47 13.00 5.51 7.41
N ILE A 48 14.15 5.56 6.75
CA ILE A 48 14.37 6.42 5.57
C ILE A 48 13.46 5.98 4.42
N LEU A 49 13.39 4.68 4.12
CA LEU A 49 12.50 4.13 3.08
C LEU A 49 11.02 4.42 3.37
N TYR A 50 10.59 4.20 4.61
CA TYR A 50 9.22 4.50 5.04
C TYR A 50 8.91 5.99 4.92
N GLY A 51 9.83 6.85 5.35
CA GLY A 51 9.72 8.31 5.23
C GLY A 51 9.62 8.77 3.79
N LEU A 52 10.46 8.23 2.90
CA LEU A 52 10.39 8.49 1.45
C LEU A 52 9.05 8.04 0.87
N GLY A 53 8.56 6.86 1.25
CA GLY A 53 7.23 6.39 0.89
C GLY A 53 6.14 7.38 1.31
N ALA A 54 6.15 7.81 2.58
CA ALA A 54 5.19 8.79 3.10
C ALA A 54 5.24 10.15 2.35
N LEU A 55 6.43 10.61 1.95
CA LEU A 55 6.57 11.81 1.13
C LEU A 55 5.96 11.62 -0.27
N VAL A 56 6.20 10.46 -0.91
CA VAL A 56 5.59 10.13 -2.21
C VAL A 56 4.06 10.02 -2.07
N MET A 57 3.54 9.48 -0.96
CA MET A 57 2.12 9.45 -0.64
C MET A 57 1.51 10.86 -0.56
N LEU A 58 2.19 11.79 0.12
CA LEU A 58 1.77 13.19 0.19
C LEU A 58 1.71 13.83 -1.20
N ILE A 59 2.67 13.53 -2.07
CA ILE A 59 2.65 13.99 -3.46
C ILE A 59 1.50 13.34 -4.22
N ALA A 60 1.22 12.05 -4.02
CA ALA A 60 0.11 11.35 -4.66
C ALA A 60 -1.24 11.99 -4.34
N TYR A 61 -1.45 12.48 -3.11
CA TYR A 61 -2.65 13.22 -2.72
C TYR A 61 -2.86 14.53 -3.50
N ARG A 62 -1.83 15.11 -4.13
CA ARG A 62 -2.02 16.24 -5.05
C ARG A 62 -2.58 15.83 -6.43
N PHE A 63 -2.51 14.55 -6.79
CA PHE A 63 -2.88 14.04 -8.10
C PHE A 63 -4.12 13.14 -8.10
N GLY A 64 -4.83 13.04 -6.98
CA GLY A 64 -6.08 12.29 -6.88
C GLY A 64 -6.88 12.62 -5.62
N SER A 65 -8.14 12.21 -5.59
CA SER A 65 -9.04 12.38 -4.45
C SER A 65 -8.60 11.49 -3.28
N LEU A 66 -8.55 12.07 -2.07
CA LEU A 66 -8.14 11.36 -0.85
C LEU A 66 -9.03 10.13 -0.58
N SER A 67 -10.32 10.21 -0.96
CA SER A 67 -11.31 9.12 -0.87
C SER A 67 -10.99 7.90 -1.73
N VAL A 68 -10.29 8.07 -2.86
CA VAL A 68 -9.88 6.95 -3.75
C VAL A 68 -8.47 6.47 -3.39
N LEU A 69 -7.61 7.41 -3.00
CA LEU A 69 -6.23 7.14 -2.63
C LEU A 69 -6.13 6.39 -1.29
N GLN A 70 -6.87 6.78 -0.24
CA GLN A 70 -6.83 6.05 1.03
C GLN A 70 -7.08 4.53 0.92
N PRO A 71 -8.13 4.06 0.21
CA PRO A 71 -8.31 2.64 -0.05
C PRO A 71 -7.13 2.01 -0.81
N MET A 72 -6.57 2.70 -1.80
CA MET A 72 -5.38 2.23 -2.53
C MET A 72 -4.16 2.11 -1.62
N LEU A 73 -4.00 2.98 -0.63
CA LEU A 73 -2.94 2.87 0.38
C LEU A 73 -3.11 1.63 1.25
N SER A 74 -4.34 1.27 1.64
CA SER A 74 -4.63 0.04 2.39
C SER A 74 -4.22 -1.23 1.63
N MET A 75 -4.06 -1.14 0.29
CA MET A 75 -3.48 -2.23 -0.51
C MET A 75 -2.01 -2.51 -0.17
N ASN A 76 -1.31 -1.59 0.51
CA ASN A 76 0.03 -1.85 1.05
C ASN A 76 0.04 -3.07 1.98
N TYR A 77 -1.04 -3.32 2.74
CA TYR A 77 -1.09 -4.44 3.68
C TYR A 77 -1.06 -5.77 2.94
N VAL A 78 -1.74 -5.83 1.80
CA VAL A 78 -1.74 -7.01 0.91
C VAL A 78 -0.34 -7.24 0.37
N LEU A 79 0.31 -6.18 -0.11
CA LEU A 79 1.67 -6.24 -0.65
C LEU A 79 2.70 -6.61 0.42
N THR A 80 2.63 -6.02 1.62
CA THR A 80 3.50 -6.33 2.75
C THR A 80 3.38 -7.79 3.15
N VAL A 81 2.16 -8.35 3.23
CA VAL A 81 1.98 -9.78 3.56
C VAL A 81 2.59 -10.67 2.48
N PHE A 82 2.40 -10.35 1.20
CA PHE A 82 2.96 -11.12 0.10
C PHE A 82 4.49 -11.06 0.08
N ILE A 83 5.07 -9.86 0.20
CA ILE A 83 6.53 -9.65 0.24
C ILE A 83 7.13 -10.30 1.49
N ALA A 84 6.50 -10.16 2.65
CA ALA A 84 6.96 -10.80 3.88
C ALA A 84 6.90 -12.32 3.80
N SER A 85 5.86 -12.89 3.20
CA SER A 85 5.79 -14.35 2.97
C SER A 85 6.87 -14.82 1.99
N ALA A 86 7.12 -14.06 0.91
CA ALA A 86 8.14 -14.41 -0.08
C ALA A 86 9.58 -14.28 0.45
N ILE A 87 9.87 -13.24 1.23
CA ILE A 87 11.24 -12.94 1.70
C ILE A 87 11.54 -13.59 3.06
N LEU A 88 10.61 -13.54 4.02
CA LEU A 88 10.82 -14.13 5.36
C LEU A 88 10.30 -15.56 5.46
N GLY A 89 9.62 -16.10 4.44
CA GLY A 89 9.04 -17.44 4.48
C GLY A 89 7.87 -17.58 5.44
N GLU A 90 7.21 -16.47 5.81
CA GLU A 90 6.09 -16.53 6.75
C GLU A 90 4.92 -17.32 6.18
N GLN A 91 4.37 -18.23 6.99
CA GLN A 91 3.16 -18.95 6.63
C GLN A 91 1.97 -17.99 6.57
N ILE A 92 1.34 -17.92 5.41
CA ILE A 92 0.11 -17.14 5.23
C ILE A 92 -1.04 -17.94 5.84
N THR A 93 -1.47 -17.53 7.03
CA THR A 93 -2.63 -18.13 7.70
C THR A 93 -3.92 -17.77 6.96
N PHE A 94 -4.93 -18.64 7.04
CA PHE A 94 -6.25 -18.43 6.43
C PHE A 94 -6.89 -17.08 6.84
N SER A 95 -6.68 -16.63 8.08
CA SER A 95 -7.16 -15.33 8.57
C SER A 95 -6.55 -14.13 7.83
N LYS A 96 -5.28 -14.22 7.38
CA LYS A 96 -4.64 -13.14 6.58
C LYS A 96 -5.30 -13.05 5.20
N ILE A 97 -5.58 -14.18 4.56
CA ILE A 97 -6.26 -14.23 3.26
C ILE A 97 -7.68 -13.65 3.36
N LEU A 98 -8.41 -13.99 4.41
CA LEU A 98 -9.76 -13.51 4.63
C LEU A 98 -9.78 -11.98 4.88
N GLY A 99 -8.82 -11.47 5.64
CA GLY A 99 -8.63 -10.02 5.83
C GLY A 99 -8.28 -9.29 4.52
N ILE A 100 -7.38 -9.85 3.71
CA ILE A 100 -7.03 -9.32 2.38
C ILE A 100 -8.26 -9.23 1.48
N SER A 101 -9.08 -10.27 1.43
CA SER A 101 -10.31 -10.27 0.64
C SER A 101 -11.28 -9.17 1.07
N ILE A 102 -11.44 -8.93 2.37
CA ILE A 102 -12.27 -7.83 2.89
C ILE A 102 -11.73 -6.47 2.47
N ILE A 103 -10.41 -6.26 2.55
CA ILE A 103 -9.76 -5.01 2.10
C ILE A 103 -10.02 -4.79 0.61
N ILE A 104 -9.84 -5.82 -0.22
CA ILE A 104 -10.08 -5.73 -1.68
C ILE A 104 -11.54 -5.35 -1.97
N VAL A 105 -12.51 -5.97 -1.28
CA VAL A 105 -13.93 -5.63 -1.44
C VAL A 105 -14.20 -4.19 -1.02
N GLY A 106 -13.63 -3.72 0.10
CA GLY A 106 -13.74 -2.34 0.54
C GLY A 106 -13.19 -1.33 -0.47
N ILE A 107 -12.05 -1.65 -1.08
CA ILE A 107 -11.45 -0.84 -2.16
C ILE A 107 -12.39 -0.73 -3.37
N ILE A 108 -12.99 -1.85 -3.80
CA ILE A 108 -13.90 -1.89 -4.94
C ILE A 108 -15.16 -1.06 -4.66
N LEU A 109 -15.73 -1.18 -3.45
CA LEU A 109 -16.92 -0.43 -3.05
C LEU A 109 -16.67 1.08 -2.97
N ILE A 110 -15.54 1.51 -2.41
CA ILE A 110 -15.23 2.94 -2.25
C ILE A 110 -14.76 3.57 -3.56
N GLY A 111 -13.90 2.87 -4.32
CA GLY A 111 -13.39 3.36 -5.61
C GLY A 111 -14.47 3.56 -6.67
N GLY A 112 -15.62 2.88 -6.54
CA GLY A 112 -16.79 3.06 -7.41
C GLY A 112 -17.72 4.23 -7.02
N GLY A 113 -17.55 4.81 -5.82
CA GLY A 113 -18.45 5.83 -5.27
C GLY A 113 -18.12 7.29 -5.64
N ASP A 114 -16.91 7.56 -6.14
CA ASP A 114 -16.44 8.91 -6.53
C ASP A 114 -16.90 9.31 -7.95
N GLY A 115 -18.09 8.85 -8.32
CA GLY A 115 -18.77 9.13 -9.58
C GLY A 115 -20.00 9.98 -9.34
N LYS A 116 -19.78 11.27 -9.06
CA LYS A 116 -20.76 12.33 -9.27
C LYS A 116 -20.23 13.29 -10.32
#